data_AF-A0A3D0YKU8-F1
#
_entry.id   AF-A0A3D0YKU8-F1
#
_cell.length_a   1.000
_cell.length_b   1.000
_cell.length_c   1.000
_cell.angle_alpha   90.00
_cell.angle_beta   90.00
_cell.angle_gamma   90.00
#
_symmetry.space_group_name_H-M   'P 1'
#
loop_
_entity.id
_entity.type
_entity.pdbx_description
1 polymer ?
#
loop_
_entity_poly.entity_id
_entity_poly.type
_entity_poly.pdbx_seq_one_letter_code
_entity_poly.pdbx_strand_id
1 'polypeptide(L)'
;MHTDQQNTPVSQKARIPLVELLAMPKSNYLGFDGQPHELPIKPGRLLLINLWASWCPICQEEMKEFTEGHEKLNAAGVDILALSIEGLSASDPAGARENAIRAASRGRFPYTTGFATPRLLSALRELHKLHIPLDTQLPLPSSFLIDRQGRVSMIYKGSVTVDQLLKDANYSDLSRLERFKAAAPIAGRSLEHPQVTNTAANTSEFIRFHYALFLEQSGRAEQAIKEYAEVLKTKPDSHLVHNNLGKLMQQLRRYEESRKHFKQALLCKPDYTIAHNNLGILLQKLGEYTEAIVCHREAIRIDPNYANAHNSLANALGKRRQTAEAIKHYRYALRIRPDFAAAHTNLANTLLRQGKRGEAIKHLRHALRANTNDSMAHVRLAVALGIHGNAPEAVKHYDKALELNPNHQQALNDLARIRATHPDEKLRDGKQALALAKKCCALSQHRVSAALDTLAAAFAETGQFDDAVKWQNRAIELARRHEMAAQVARLQLYKKGVPYREGHSK
;
A
#
# COMPACT_ATOMS: atom_id res chain seq x y z
N MET A 1 26.18 25.65 20.82
CA MET A 1 25.45 26.75 20.16
C MET A 1 25.97 26.84 18.73
N HIS A 2 25.34 26.14 17.80
CA HIS A 2 25.55 26.42 16.38
C HIS A 2 24.74 27.67 16.07
N THR A 3 25.43 28.77 15.79
CA THR A 3 24.82 29.95 15.18
C THR A 3 24.31 29.52 13.82
N ASP A 4 22.99 29.34 13.70
CA ASP A 4 22.28 29.32 12.43
C ASP A 4 22.63 30.63 11.71
N GLN A 5 23.63 30.58 10.82
CA GLN A 5 23.78 31.60 9.81
C GLN A 5 22.52 31.55 8.96
N GLN A 6 21.57 32.43 9.27
CA GLN A 6 20.42 32.71 8.43
C GLN A 6 20.95 33.30 7.12
N ASN A 7 21.34 32.41 6.19
CA ASN A 7 21.57 32.77 4.80
C ASN A 7 20.23 33.22 4.25
N THR A 8 19.98 34.53 4.26
CA THR A 8 18.83 35.12 3.59
C THR A 8 18.96 34.79 2.09
N PRO A 9 17.98 34.14 1.46
CA PRO A 9 18.07 33.79 0.05
C PRO A 9 18.27 35.04 -0.80
N VAL A 10 19.21 34.98 -1.77
CA VAL A 10 19.49 36.06 -2.72
C VAL A 10 18.26 36.41 -3.59
N SER A 11 17.31 35.47 -3.71
CA SER A 11 16.05 35.65 -4.43
C SER A 11 14.94 34.83 -3.77
N GLN A 12 13.72 35.38 -3.76
CA GLN A 12 12.49 34.66 -3.37
C GLN A 12 11.88 33.85 -4.54
N LYS A 13 12.50 33.90 -5.73
CA LYS A 13 12.07 33.20 -6.94
C LYS A 13 13.13 32.23 -7.43
N ALA A 14 12.71 31.08 -7.95
CA ALA A 14 13.57 30.13 -8.64
C ALA A 14 12.88 29.58 -9.89
N ARG A 15 13.59 29.65 -11.03
CA ARG A 15 13.24 28.96 -12.27
C ARG A 15 14.10 27.70 -12.39
N ILE A 16 13.47 26.54 -12.44
CA ILE A 16 14.13 25.24 -12.39
C ILE A 16 13.83 24.48 -13.70
N PRO A 17 14.67 24.66 -14.74
CA PRO A 17 14.61 23.88 -15.98
C PRO A 17 14.99 22.41 -15.73
N LEU A 18 14.11 21.49 -16.14
CA LEU A 18 14.34 20.06 -15.93
C LEU A 18 15.10 19.45 -17.09
N VAL A 19 16.17 18.70 -16.80
CA VAL A 19 16.91 17.96 -17.82
C VAL A 19 16.19 16.67 -18.17
N GLU A 20 15.80 15.94 -17.12
CA GLU A 20 15.04 14.71 -17.23
C GLU A 20 13.54 15.03 -17.23
N LEU A 21 12.86 14.70 -18.32
CA LEU A 21 11.44 14.99 -18.46
C LEU A 21 10.64 13.75 -18.07
N LEU A 22 9.92 13.86 -16.94
CA LEU A 22 9.08 12.80 -16.40
C LEU A 22 7.61 13.10 -16.71
N ALA A 23 6.86 12.09 -17.16
CA ALA A 23 5.44 12.22 -17.42
C ALA A 23 4.70 12.62 -16.14
N MET A 24 3.73 13.52 -16.22
CA MET A 24 2.87 13.86 -15.09
C MET A 24 2.05 12.63 -14.69
N PRO A 25 2.11 12.16 -13.43
CA PRO A 25 1.29 11.04 -13.00
C PRO A 25 -0.20 11.38 -13.17
N LYS A 26 -0.99 10.47 -13.77
CA LYS A 26 -2.47 10.61 -13.85
C LYS A 26 -3.10 11.04 -12.53
N SER A 27 -3.57 12.26 -12.43
CA SER A 27 -4.03 12.85 -11.17
C SER A 27 -5.26 13.70 -11.41
N ASN A 28 -6.00 13.97 -10.35
CA ASN A 28 -7.22 14.75 -10.41
C ASN A 28 -7.09 16.01 -9.55
N TYR A 29 -7.80 17.06 -9.95
CA TYR A 29 -8.07 18.23 -9.12
C TYR A 29 -9.57 18.25 -8.79
N LEU A 30 -9.99 19.12 -7.87
CA LEU A 30 -11.41 19.35 -7.60
C LEU A 30 -11.82 20.68 -8.22
N GLY A 31 -12.95 20.72 -8.93
CA GLY A 31 -13.58 21.98 -9.31
C GLY A 31 -14.03 22.75 -8.08
N PHE A 32 -14.36 24.03 -8.25
CA PHE A 32 -14.97 24.81 -7.16
C PHE A 32 -16.39 24.35 -6.79
N ASP A 33 -17.01 23.54 -7.65
CA ASP A 33 -18.22 22.77 -7.38
C ASP A 33 -17.96 21.51 -6.51
N GLY A 34 -16.70 21.23 -6.19
CA GLY A 34 -16.27 20.05 -5.44
C GLY A 34 -16.16 18.76 -6.27
N GLN A 35 -16.42 18.80 -7.58
CA GLN A 35 -16.37 17.63 -8.43
C GLN A 35 -14.93 17.29 -8.85
N PRO A 36 -14.55 16.00 -8.93
CA PRO A 36 -13.23 15.62 -9.39
C PRO A 36 -13.10 15.73 -10.91
N HIS A 37 -12.02 16.35 -11.37
CA HIS A 37 -11.67 16.47 -12.78
C HIS A 37 -10.25 15.94 -13.04
N GLU A 38 -10.04 15.29 -14.18
CA GLU A 38 -8.70 14.93 -14.64
C GLU A 38 -7.91 16.19 -15.04
N LEU A 39 -6.57 16.14 -14.93
CA LEU A 39 -5.73 17.22 -15.44
C LEU A 39 -5.98 17.42 -16.95
N PRO A 40 -6.23 18.67 -17.42
CA PRO A 40 -6.57 18.97 -18.82
C PRO A 40 -5.32 18.98 -19.71
N ILE A 41 -4.53 17.90 -19.67
CA ILE A 41 -3.34 17.73 -20.51
C ILE A 41 -3.83 17.37 -21.92
N LYS A 42 -3.70 18.31 -22.85
CA LYS A 42 -4.12 18.15 -24.25
C LYS A 42 -2.91 17.89 -25.14
N PRO A 43 -2.99 16.95 -26.10
CA PRO A 43 -1.93 16.75 -27.09
C PRO A 43 -1.60 18.05 -27.82
N GLY A 44 -0.32 18.37 -27.95
CA GLY A 44 0.14 19.55 -28.70
C GLY A 44 0.06 20.89 -27.95
N ARG A 45 -0.51 20.92 -26.74
CA ARG A 45 -0.57 22.13 -25.90
C ARG A 45 0.24 21.98 -24.62
N LEU A 46 0.77 23.09 -24.12
CA LEU A 46 1.39 23.17 -22.81
C LEU A 46 0.30 23.37 -21.74
N LEU A 47 0.56 22.87 -20.53
CA LEU A 47 -0.29 23.12 -19.37
C LEU A 47 0.56 23.70 -18.23
N LEU A 48 0.23 24.90 -17.78
CA LEU A 48 0.76 25.48 -16.55
C LEU A 48 -0.16 25.11 -15.39
N ILE A 49 0.33 24.26 -14.48
CA ILE A 49 -0.35 24.03 -13.19
C ILE A 49 0.20 25.05 -12.20
N ASN A 50 -0.61 26.00 -11.78
CA ASN A 50 -0.27 27.04 -10.80
C ASN A 50 -0.89 26.71 -9.44
N LEU A 51 -0.08 26.69 -8.38
CA LEU A 51 -0.54 26.52 -7.00
C LEU A 51 -0.58 27.87 -6.30
N TRP A 52 -1.74 28.20 -5.72
CA TRP A 52 -1.97 29.50 -5.10
C TRP A 52 -2.81 29.39 -3.81
N ALA A 53 -2.96 30.52 -3.10
CA ALA A 53 -3.88 30.67 -1.98
C ALA A 53 -4.44 32.10 -1.92
N SER A 54 -5.65 32.26 -1.38
CA SER A 54 -6.33 33.56 -1.29
C SER A 54 -5.63 34.56 -0.36
N TRP A 55 -4.96 34.05 0.68
CA TRP A 55 -4.18 34.83 1.64
C TRP A 55 -2.77 35.22 1.15
N CYS A 56 -2.35 34.76 -0.04
CA CYS A 56 -1.02 34.99 -0.61
C CYS A 56 -1.05 36.19 -1.58
N PRO A 57 -0.51 37.37 -1.23
CA PRO A 57 -0.58 38.56 -2.10
C PRO A 57 0.16 38.38 -3.42
N ILE A 58 1.37 37.78 -3.37
CA ILE A 58 2.19 37.49 -4.55
C ILE A 58 1.42 36.57 -5.53
N CYS A 59 0.62 35.64 -5.01
CA CYS A 59 -0.22 34.78 -5.83
C CYS A 59 -1.32 35.58 -6.55
N GLN A 60 -1.93 36.55 -5.88
CA GLN A 60 -2.97 37.40 -6.50
C GLN A 60 -2.37 38.27 -7.61
N GLU A 61 -1.16 38.81 -7.42
CA GLU A 61 -0.42 39.56 -8.45
C GLU A 61 -0.10 38.68 -9.66
N GLU A 62 0.42 37.47 -9.43
CA GLU A 62 0.73 36.53 -10.52
C GLU A 62 -0.52 36.11 -11.32
N MET A 63 -1.62 35.84 -10.63
CA MET A 63 -2.88 35.50 -11.30
C MET A 63 -3.44 36.67 -12.11
N LYS A 64 -3.27 37.91 -11.64
CA LYS A 64 -3.62 39.10 -12.42
C LYS A 64 -2.76 39.21 -13.68
N GLU A 65 -1.45 38.98 -13.56
CA GLU A 65 -0.55 38.95 -14.72
C GLU A 65 -0.95 37.88 -15.74
N PHE A 66 -1.31 36.67 -15.30
CA PHE A 66 -1.83 35.62 -16.18
C PHE A 66 -3.15 35.95 -16.84
N THR A 67 -3.99 36.75 -16.16
CA THR A 67 -5.27 37.22 -16.71
C THR A 67 -5.05 38.23 -17.82
N GLU A 68 -4.18 39.21 -17.59
CA GLU A 68 -3.83 40.23 -18.58
C GLU A 68 -3.12 39.62 -19.80
N GLY A 69 -2.26 38.62 -19.59
CA GLY A 69 -1.54 37.90 -20.64
C GLY A 69 -2.25 36.67 -21.22
N HIS A 70 -3.51 36.40 -20.84
CA HIS A 70 -4.19 35.14 -21.15
C HIS A 70 -4.25 34.85 -22.65
N GLU A 71 -4.67 35.82 -23.47
CA GLU A 71 -4.77 35.66 -24.93
C GLU A 71 -3.41 35.34 -25.56
N LYS A 72 -2.34 35.99 -25.09
CA LYS A 72 -0.97 35.75 -25.56
C LYS A 72 -0.50 34.33 -25.24
N LEU A 73 -0.77 33.86 -24.02
CA LEU A 73 -0.46 32.49 -23.58
C LEU A 73 -1.28 31.47 -24.36
N ASN A 74 -2.58 31.70 -24.53
CA ASN A 74 -3.48 30.81 -25.25
C ASN A 74 -3.09 30.68 -26.73
N ALA A 75 -2.75 31.80 -27.38
CA ALA A 75 -2.25 31.82 -28.76
C ALA A 75 -0.91 31.08 -28.91
N ALA A 76 -0.04 31.13 -27.90
CA ALA A 76 1.20 30.35 -27.84
C ALA A 76 0.97 28.87 -27.46
N GLY A 77 -0.29 28.45 -27.23
CA GLY A 77 -0.65 27.09 -26.89
C GLY A 77 -0.43 26.71 -25.44
N VAL A 78 -0.46 27.69 -24.51
CA VAL A 78 -0.32 27.48 -23.07
C VAL A 78 -1.67 27.58 -22.37
N ASP A 79 -2.18 26.44 -21.89
CA ASP A 79 -3.35 26.38 -21.01
C ASP A 79 -2.93 26.63 -19.56
N ILE A 80 -3.76 27.33 -18.77
CA ILE A 80 -3.52 27.60 -17.35
C ILE A 80 -4.54 26.85 -16.50
N LEU A 81 -4.06 26.13 -15.49
CA LEU A 81 -4.85 25.52 -14.44
C LEU A 81 -4.38 26.06 -13.08
N ALA A 82 -5.18 26.95 -12.49
CA ALA A 82 -4.84 27.58 -11.22
C ALA A 82 -5.58 26.91 -10.05
N LEU A 83 -4.84 26.20 -9.21
CA LEU A 83 -5.36 25.38 -8.13
C LEU A 83 -5.04 25.98 -6.76
N SER A 84 -6.09 26.30 -6.01
CA SER A 84 -5.95 26.68 -4.61
C SER A 84 -5.53 25.47 -3.77
N ILE A 85 -4.62 25.69 -2.83
CA ILE A 85 -4.24 24.67 -1.83
C ILE A 85 -5.11 24.73 -0.56
N GLU A 86 -6.06 25.65 -0.47
CA GLU A 86 -6.87 25.89 0.71
C GLU A 86 -7.93 24.79 0.92
N GLY A 87 -8.13 24.39 2.18
CA GLY A 87 -9.02 23.30 2.57
C GLY A 87 -8.41 21.91 2.39
N LEU A 88 -7.08 21.82 2.44
CA LEU A 88 -6.30 20.58 2.39
C LEU A 88 -5.58 20.29 3.71
N SER A 89 -5.27 21.32 4.50
CA SER A 89 -4.68 21.15 5.82
C SER A 89 -5.77 21.09 6.89
N ALA A 90 -5.59 20.24 7.89
CA ALA A 90 -6.41 20.26 9.09
C ALA A 90 -6.24 21.56 9.90
N SER A 91 -5.16 22.32 9.62
CA SER A 91 -4.91 23.65 10.21
C SER A 91 -5.54 24.80 9.43
N ASP A 92 -6.20 24.53 8.30
CA ASP A 92 -6.82 25.60 7.50
C ASP A 92 -7.99 26.21 8.29
N PRO A 93 -8.17 27.55 8.24
CA PRO A 93 -9.28 28.20 8.92
C PRO A 93 -10.62 27.75 8.35
N ALA A 94 -11.66 27.76 9.18
CA ALA A 94 -13.03 27.57 8.70
C ALA A 94 -13.34 28.59 7.59
N GLY A 95 -13.91 28.14 6.47
CA GLY A 95 -14.19 29.00 5.33
C GLY A 95 -13.04 29.15 4.31
N ALA A 96 -11.92 28.44 4.46
CA ALA A 96 -10.76 28.61 3.58
C ALA A 96 -11.08 28.34 2.10
N ARG A 97 -11.92 27.34 1.81
CA ARG A 97 -12.36 27.05 0.42
C ARG A 97 -13.25 28.16 -0.13
N GLU A 98 -14.14 28.69 0.69
CA GLU A 98 -15.04 29.79 0.34
C GLU A 98 -14.25 31.08 0.07
N ASN A 99 -13.16 31.32 0.81
CA ASN A 99 -12.25 32.44 0.56
C ASN A 99 -11.55 32.31 -0.79
N ALA A 100 -11.06 31.13 -1.14
CA ALA A 100 -10.48 30.84 -2.46
C ALA A 100 -11.49 31.10 -3.58
N ILE A 101 -12.71 30.57 -3.45
CA ILE A 101 -13.78 30.78 -4.43
C ILE A 101 -14.07 32.27 -4.59
N ARG A 102 -14.22 33.00 -3.49
CA ARG A 102 -14.46 34.46 -3.50
C ARG A 102 -13.31 35.24 -4.12
N ALA A 103 -12.06 34.85 -3.88
CA ALA A 103 -10.90 35.46 -4.52
C ALA A 103 -10.93 35.24 -6.03
N ALA A 104 -11.20 34.01 -6.47
CA ALA A 104 -11.29 33.67 -7.89
C ALA A 104 -12.45 34.38 -8.61
N SER A 105 -13.64 34.43 -8.01
CA SER A 105 -14.78 35.16 -8.58
C SER A 105 -14.52 36.66 -8.71
N ARG A 106 -13.84 37.28 -7.74
CA ARG A 106 -13.44 38.69 -7.81
C ARG A 106 -12.40 38.94 -8.90
N GLY A 107 -11.45 38.02 -9.05
CA GLY A 107 -10.39 38.08 -10.06
C GLY A 107 -10.90 37.90 -11.50
N ARG A 108 -12.08 37.28 -11.69
CA ARG A 108 -12.67 37.01 -13.02
C ARG A 108 -11.67 36.33 -13.97
N PHE A 109 -10.98 35.32 -13.46
CA PHE A 109 -9.91 34.63 -14.18
C PHE A 109 -10.45 33.91 -15.44
N PRO A 110 -9.87 34.15 -16.64
CA PRO A 110 -10.36 33.59 -17.90
C PRO A 110 -9.92 32.13 -18.15
N TYR A 111 -9.31 31.49 -17.16
CA TYR A 111 -8.75 30.14 -17.25
C TYR A 111 -9.30 29.24 -16.14
N THR A 112 -9.03 27.93 -16.25
CA THR A 112 -9.57 26.94 -15.33
C THR A 112 -9.03 27.14 -13.91
N THR A 113 -9.94 27.15 -12.94
CA THR A 113 -9.65 27.26 -11.51
C THR A 113 -10.25 26.10 -10.73
N GLY A 114 -9.67 25.79 -9.58
CA GLY A 114 -10.15 24.70 -8.72
C GLY A 114 -9.31 24.56 -7.45
N PHE A 115 -9.44 23.41 -6.79
CA PHE A 115 -8.62 23.01 -5.64
C PHE A 115 -7.66 21.90 -6.03
N ALA A 116 -6.43 21.97 -5.52
CA ALA A 116 -5.52 20.84 -5.59
C ALA A 116 -6.06 19.68 -4.72
N THR A 117 -5.68 18.45 -5.03
CA THR A 117 -5.97 17.29 -4.18
C THR A 117 -4.71 16.83 -3.44
N PRO A 118 -4.82 16.12 -2.31
CA PRO A 118 -3.65 15.54 -1.63
C PRO A 118 -2.82 14.65 -2.57
N ARG A 119 -3.50 13.88 -3.44
CA ARG A 119 -2.85 13.01 -4.44
C ARG A 119 -2.07 13.81 -5.49
N LEU A 120 -2.64 14.91 -5.99
CA LEU A 120 -1.96 15.79 -6.95
C LEU A 120 -0.77 16.51 -6.31
N LEU A 121 -0.95 17.07 -5.11
CA LEU A 121 0.15 17.73 -4.39
C LEU A 121 1.29 16.77 -4.07
N SER A 122 0.97 15.53 -3.67
CA SER A 122 1.99 14.50 -3.47
C SER A 122 2.76 14.22 -4.76
N ALA A 123 2.09 14.13 -5.90
CA ALA A 123 2.75 13.93 -7.19
C ALA A 123 3.68 15.10 -7.57
N LEU A 124 3.22 16.35 -7.42
CA LEU A 124 4.02 17.54 -7.72
C LEU A 124 5.23 17.66 -6.79
N ARG A 125 5.05 17.35 -5.49
CA ARG A 125 6.13 17.33 -4.50
C ARG A 125 7.18 16.27 -4.82
N GLU A 126 6.79 15.06 -5.20
CA GLU A 126 7.74 14.01 -5.55
C GLU A 126 8.49 14.34 -6.84
N LEU A 127 7.81 14.86 -7.87
CA LEU A 127 8.47 15.36 -9.08
C LEU A 127 9.47 16.47 -8.77
N HIS A 128 9.17 17.36 -7.83
CA HIS A 128 10.11 18.38 -7.35
C HIS A 128 11.31 17.75 -6.60
N LYS A 129 11.07 16.87 -5.63
CA LYS A 129 12.09 16.21 -4.80
C LYS A 129 13.09 15.38 -5.61
N LEU A 130 12.63 14.70 -6.64
CA LEU A 130 13.48 13.89 -7.52
C LEU A 130 14.55 14.72 -8.24
N HIS A 131 14.24 15.98 -8.55
CA HIS A 131 15.14 16.89 -9.27
C HIS A 131 15.93 17.79 -8.32
N ILE A 132 15.37 18.13 -7.16
CA ILE A 132 16.01 18.92 -6.12
C ILE A 132 15.75 18.21 -4.79
N PRO A 133 16.73 17.45 -4.25
CA PRO A 133 16.57 16.65 -3.05
C PRO A 133 16.64 17.52 -1.78
N LEU A 134 15.76 18.51 -1.71
CA LEU A 134 15.51 19.34 -0.53
C LEU A 134 14.09 19.01 -0.05
N ASP A 135 13.99 18.46 1.16
CA ASP A 135 12.70 18.12 1.77
C ASP A 135 12.01 19.37 2.33
N THR A 136 11.59 20.24 1.42
CA THR A 136 10.92 21.51 1.72
C THR A 136 9.52 21.49 1.15
N GLN A 137 8.56 22.10 1.86
CA GLN A 137 7.24 22.35 1.28
C GLN A 137 7.37 23.22 0.02
N LEU A 138 6.49 23.00 -0.97
CA LEU A 138 6.41 23.86 -2.14
C LEU A 138 5.98 25.27 -1.69
N PRO A 139 6.78 26.32 -1.92
CA PRO A 139 6.39 27.68 -1.56
C PRO A 139 5.22 28.14 -2.43
N LEU A 140 4.48 29.16 -1.99
CA LEU A 140 3.44 29.77 -2.82
C LEU A 140 3.91 31.13 -3.37
N PRO A 141 3.59 31.44 -4.64
CA PRO A 141 3.08 30.50 -5.63
C PRO A 141 4.15 29.47 -6.04
N SER A 142 3.72 28.32 -6.53
CA SER A 142 4.59 27.37 -7.26
C SER A 142 3.88 26.92 -8.51
N SER A 143 4.58 26.92 -9.64
CA SER A 143 4.01 26.54 -10.93
C SER A 143 4.81 25.44 -11.60
N PHE A 144 4.13 24.54 -12.30
CA PHE A 144 4.72 23.43 -13.03
C PHE A 144 4.31 23.53 -14.50
N LEU A 145 5.28 23.68 -15.40
CA LEU A 145 5.02 23.65 -16.83
C LEU A 145 5.07 22.20 -17.32
N ILE A 146 3.94 21.74 -17.84
CA ILE A 146 3.78 20.44 -18.46
C ILE A 146 3.87 20.63 -19.98
N ASP A 147 4.74 19.85 -20.61
CA ASP A 147 4.99 19.91 -22.04
C ASP A 147 3.86 19.30 -22.88
N ARG A 148 3.99 19.43 -24.21
CA ARG A 148 3.01 18.96 -25.20
C ARG A 148 2.83 17.43 -25.22
N GLN A 149 3.68 16.70 -24.50
CA GLN A 149 3.66 15.25 -24.34
C GLN A 149 3.24 14.84 -22.91
N GLY A 150 2.84 15.80 -22.08
CA GLY A 150 2.39 15.56 -20.71
C GLY A 150 3.52 15.36 -19.70
N ARG A 151 4.74 15.82 -19.97
CA ARG A 151 5.91 15.69 -19.06
C ARG A 151 6.25 17.02 -18.41
N VAL A 152 6.74 17.01 -17.18
CA VAL A 152 7.17 18.25 -16.52
C VAL A 152 8.47 18.75 -17.15
N SER A 153 8.49 19.99 -17.60
CA SER A 153 9.66 20.63 -18.24
C SER A 153 10.28 21.74 -17.40
N MET A 154 9.46 22.42 -16.59
CA MET A 154 9.89 23.55 -15.77
C MET A 154 9.18 23.53 -14.41
N ILE A 155 9.90 23.87 -13.35
CA ILE A 155 9.31 24.17 -12.04
C ILE A 155 9.65 25.62 -11.69
N TYR A 156 8.64 26.40 -11.35
CA TYR A 156 8.79 27.76 -10.86
C TYR A 156 8.43 27.78 -9.37
N LYS A 157 9.32 28.33 -8.55
CA LYS A 157 9.06 28.66 -7.15
C LYS A 157 9.00 30.18 -7.04
N GLY A 158 7.93 30.73 -6.47
CA GLY A 158 7.63 32.15 -6.54
C GLY A 158 7.03 32.54 -7.90
N SER A 159 6.67 33.81 -8.06
CA SER A 159 5.88 34.25 -9.22
C SER A 159 6.66 34.25 -10.54
N VAL A 160 6.04 33.72 -11.61
CA VAL A 160 6.59 33.68 -12.98
C VAL A 160 5.81 34.63 -13.90
N THR A 161 6.52 35.30 -14.80
CA THR A 161 5.91 36.24 -15.74
C THR A 161 5.42 35.58 -17.02
N VAL A 162 4.46 36.20 -17.72
CA VAL A 162 3.97 35.73 -19.03
C VAL A 162 5.11 35.63 -20.04
N ASP A 163 5.99 36.63 -20.10
CA ASP A 163 7.13 36.61 -21.03
C ASP A 163 8.13 35.49 -20.71
N GLN A 164 8.32 35.16 -19.42
CA GLN A 164 9.17 34.05 -19.03
C GLN A 164 8.55 32.70 -19.44
N LEU A 165 7.24 32.51 -19.23
CA LEU A 165 6.52 31.32 -19.68
C LEU A 165 6.65 31.11 -21.19
N LEU A 166 6.54 32.18 -21.98
CA LEU A 166 6.67 32.13 -23.43
C LEU A 166 8.09 31.78 -23.88
N LYS A 167 9.12 32.28 -23.19
CA LYS A 167 10.52 31.88 -23.43
C LYS A 167 10.74 30.39 -23.14
N ASP A 168 10.03 29.85 -22.14
CA ASP A 168 10.17 28.48 -21.69
C ASP A 168 9.29 27.49 -22.47
N ALA A 169 8.38 27.96 -23.31
CA ALA A 169 7.39 27.16 -24.01
C ALA A 169 8.01 26.04 -24.87
N ASN A 170 9.16 26.30 -25.51
CA ASN A 170 9.82 25.33 -26.38
C ASN A 170 11.03 24.66 -25.72
N TYR A 171 11.24 24.85 -24.42
CA TYR A 171 12.37 24.26 -23.69
C TYR A 171 12.38 22.72 -23.76
N SER A 172 11.21 22.08 -23.77
CA SER A 172 11.09 20.62 -23.86
C SER A 172 11.53 20.03 -25.21
N ASP A 173 11.54 20.86 -26.26
CA ASP A 173 11.84 20.43 -27.63
C ASP A 173 13.36 20.31 -27.87
N LEU A 174 14.16 20.95 -27.00
CA LEU A 174 15.61 20.80 -26.95
C LEU A 174 16.01 19.34 -26.73
N SER A 175 17.15 18.93 -27.29
CA SER A 175 17.77 17.66 -26.94
C SER A 175 18.11 17.61 -25.44
N ARG A 176 18.28 16.40 -24.90
CA ARG A 176 18.65 16.23 -23.48
C ARG A 176 19.96 16.95 -23.13
N LEU A 177 20.94 16.96 -24.04
CA LEU A 177 22.21 17.64 -23.85
C LEU A 177 22.04 19.17 -23.85
N GLU A 178 21.21 19.72 -24.74
CA GLU A 178 20.91 21.15 -24.75
C GLU A 178 20.15 21.58 -23.49
N ARG A 179 19.20 20.77 -23.01
CA ARG A 179 18.54 21.00 -21.72
C ARG A 179 19.52 20.98 -20.56
N PHE A 180 20.48 20.06 -20.55
CA PHE A 180 21.55 20.04 -19.55
C PHE A 180 22.36 21.35 -19.54
N LYS A 181 22.69 21.89 -20.72
CA LYS A 181 23.37 23.19 -20.85
C LYS A 181 22.50 24.34 -20.37
N ALA A 182 21.24 24.38 -20.81
CA ALA A 182 20.29 25.43 -20.48
C ALA A 182 19.83 25.41 -19.00
N ALA A 183 19.99 24.27 -18.32
CA ALA A 183 19.70 24.12 -16.90
C ALA A 183 20.88 24.47 -15.98
N ALA A 184 22.05 24.79 -16.53
CA ALA A 184 23.20 25.19 -15.74
C ALA A 184 22.88 26.46 -14.94
N PRO A 185 23.11 26.49 -13.61
CA PRO A 185 22.80 27.65 -12.77
C PRO A 185 23.80 28.80 -12.95
N ILE A 186 24.91 28.56 -13.63
CA ILE A 186 26.00 29.51 -13.86
C ILE A 186 26.41 29.51 -15.33
N ALA A 187 26.86 30.67 -15.81
CA ALA A 187 27.43 30.78 -17.14
C ALA A 187 28.72 29.94 -17.24
N GLY A 188 28.93 29.32 -18.40
CA GLY A 188 30.11 28.52 -18.64
C GLY A 188 30.05 27.76 -19.95
N ARG A 189 31.08 26.94 -20.18
CA ARG A 189 31.13 25.98 -21.28
C ARG A 189 31.01 24.56 -20.74
N SER A 190 30.23 23.72 -21.39
CA SER A 190 30.22 22.29 -21.07
C SER A 190 31.51 21.64 -21.57
N LEU A 191 32.11 20.81 -20.73
CA LEU A 191 33.20 19.93 -21.14
C LEU A 191 32.61 18.60 -21.59
N GLU A 192 32.89 18.22 -22.82
CA GLU A 192 32.55 16.88 -23.31
C GLU A 192 33.62 15.92 -22.82
N HIS A 193 33.27 15.15 -21.79
CA HIS A 193 34.15 14.14 -21.20
C HIS A 193 33.34 12.88 -20.88
N PRO A 194 33.86 11.67 -21.16
CA PRO A 194 33.12 10.42 -20.91
C PRO A 194 32.58 10.29 -19.48
N GLN A 195 33.32 10.79 -18.47
CA GLN A 195 32.85 10.76 -17.08
C GLN A 195 31.63 11.67 -16.84
N VAL A 196 31.56 12.83 -17.51
CA VAL A 196 30.41 13.75 -17.41
C VAL A 196 29.19 13.12 -18.05
N THR A 197 29.36 12.52 -19.24
CA THR A 197 28.29 11.80 -19.94
C THR A 197 27.77 10.62 -19.11
N ASN A 198 28.67 9.81 -18.53
CA ASN A 198 28.29 8.69 -17.67
C ASN A 198 27.58 9.16 -16.39
N THR A 199 28.05 10.25 -15.77
CA THR A 199 27.40 10.82 -14.58
C THR A 199 25.99 11.32 -14.91
N ALA A 200 25.81 11.99 -16.05
CA ALA A 200 24.51 12.46 -16.50
C ALA A 200 23.56 11.29 -16.83
N ALA A 201 24.07 10.19 -17.41
CA ALA A 201 23.28 8.97 -17.64
C ALA A 201 22.87 8.30 -16.32
N ASN A 202 23.82 8.09 -15.40
CA ASN A 202 23.54 7.53 -14.08
C ASN A 202 22.50 8.36 -13.29
N THR A 203 22.55 9.68 -13.41
CA THR A 203 21.57 10.58 -12.77
C THR A 203 20.17 10.42 -13.39
N SER A 204 20.08 10.28 -14.71
CA SER A 204 18.81 9.99 -15.41
C SER A 204 18.19 8.70 -14.90
N GLU A 205 18.99 7.65 -14.83
CA GLU A 205 18.59 6.32 -14.38
C GLU A 205 18.11 6.37 -12.93
N PHE A 206 18.85 7.06 -12.07
CA PHE A 206 18.47 7.28 -10.68
C PHE A 206 17.10 7.95 -10.58
N ILE A 207 16.89 9.06 -11.28
CA ILE A 207 15.63 9.83 -11.26
C ILE A 207 14.46 8.95 -11.75
N ARG A 208 14.61 8.28 -12.89
CA ARG A 208 13.55 7.43 -13.46
C ARG A 208 13.24 6.21 -12.60
N PHE A 209 14.27 5.58 -12.02
CA PHE A 209 14.09 4.46 -11.11
C PHE A 209 13.31 4.86 -9.85
N HIS A 210 13.67 5.99 -9.22
CA HIS A 210 12.95 6.48 -8.05
C HIS A 210 11.54 6.97 -8.40
N TYR A 211 11.36 7.53 -9.59
CA TYR A 211 10.03 7.87 -10.09
C TYR A 211 9.15 6.62 -10.28
N ALA A 212 9.70 5.53 -10.82
CA ALA A 212 9.00 4.25 -10.94
C ALA A 212 8.60 3.68 -9.56
N LEU A 213 9.48 3.78 -8.56
CA LEU A 213 9.18 3.38 -7.18
C LEU A 213 8.02 4.21 -6.59
N PHE A 214 8.03 5.53 -6.80
CA PHE A 214 6.93 6.40 -6.38
C PHE A 214 5.61 6.02 -7.06
N LEU A 215 5.64 5.74 -8.35
CA LEU A 215 4.46 5.30 -9.11
C LEU A 215 3.92 3.96 -8.59
N GLU A 216 4.79 3.00 -8.26
CA GLU A 216 4.43 1.72 -7.63
C GLU A 216 3.72 1.95 -6.29
N GLN A 217 4.33 2.75 -5.40
CA GLN A 217 3.77 3.06 -4.08
C GLN A 217 2.41 3.78 -4.18
N SER A 218 2.23 4.57 -5.24
CA SER A 218 0.99 5.27 -5.55
C SER A 218 -0.08 4.41 -6.26
N GLY A 219 0.16 3.10 -6.41
CA GLY A 219 -0.77 2.16 -7.06
C GLY A 219 -0.84 2.28 -8.58
N ARG A 220 0.13 2.95 -9.22
CA ARG A 220 0.15 3.22 -10.68
C ARG A 220 1.09 2.23 -11.38
N ALA A 221 0.79 0.94 -11.25
CA ALA A 221 1.68 -0.15 -11.69
C ALA A 221 2.12 -0.04 -13.16
N GLU A 222 1.20 0.22 -14.09
CA GLU A 222 1.53 0.32 -15.53
C GLU A 222 2.45 1.51 -15.86
N GLN A 223 2.28 2.64 -15.15
CA GLN A 223 3.18 3.79 -15.30
C GLN A 223 4.57 3.44 -14.78
N ALA A 224 4.65 2.74 -13.63
CA ALA A 224 5.93 2.29 -13.07
C ALA A 224 6.66 1.31 -14.01
N ILE A 225 5.95 0.35 -14.62
CA ILE A 225 6.52 -0.59 -15.59
C ILE A 225 7.15 0.15 -16.78
N LYS A 226 6.46 1.17 -17.31
CA LYS A 226 6.98 1.99 -18.40
C LYS A 226 8.29 2.68 -18.02
N GLU A 227 8.34 3.31 -16.84
CA GLU A 227 9.55 4.00 -16.39
C GLU A 227 10.72 3.03 -16.11
N TYR A 228 10.45 1.84 -15.54
CA TYR A 228 11.46 0.80 -15.43
C TYR A 228 11.97 0.33 -16.80
N ALA A 229 11.11 0.21 -17.80
CA ALA A 229 11.51 -0.16 -19.15
C ALA A 229 12.41 0.92 -19.79
N GLU A 230 12.14 2.21 -19.55
CA GLU A 230 13.04 3.29 -19.99
C GLU A 230 14.43 3.18 -19.34
N VAL A 231 14.52 2.84 -18.05
CA VAL A 231 15.82 2.62 -17.39
C VAL A 231 16.56 1.42 -18.02
N LEU A 232 15.86 0.34 -18.35
CA LEU A 232 16.48 -0.84 -18.97
C LEU A 232 16.97 -0.61 -20.41
N LYS A 233 16.49 0.43 -21.10
CA LYS A 233 17.04 0.79 -22.43
C LYS A 233 18.46 1.30 -22.33
N THR A 234 18.81 2.02 -21.26
CA THR A 234 20.17 2.53 -21.05
C THR A 234 21.02 1.57 -20.24
N LYS A 235 20.40 0.85 -19.29
CA LYS A 235 21.07 -0.11 -18.41
C LYS A 235 20.36 -1.46 -18.38
N PRO A 236 20.52 -2.29 -19.42
CA PRO A 236 19.88 -3.60 -19.52
C PRO A 236 20.26 -4.59 -18.42
N ASP A 237 21.38 -4.36 -17.73
CA ASP A 237 21.92 -5.20 -16.67
C ASP A 237 21.59 -4.70 -15.25
N SER A 238 20.59 -3.82 -15.11
CA SER A 238 20.17 -3.30 -13.80
C SER A 238 19.43 -4.37 -12.97
N HIS A 239 20.19 -5.06 -12.11
CA HIS A 239 19.65 -6.02 -11.13
C HIS A 239 18.55 -5.41 -10.23
N LEU A 240 18.67 -4.13 -9.86
CA LEU A 240 17.69 -3.40 -9.07
C LEU A 240 16.35 -3.27 -9.82
N VAL A 241 16.38 -2.86 -11.09
CA VAL A 241 15.17 -2.70 -11.90
C VAL A 241 14.52 -4.05 -12.15
N HIS A 242 15.30 -5.06 -12.53
CA HIS A 242 14.77 -6.41 -12.74
C HIS A 242 14.14 -7.00 -11.47
N ASN A 243 14.74 -6.83 -10.30
CA ASN A 243 14.13 -7.30 -9.06
C ASN A 243 12.81 -6.56 -8.74
N ASN A 244 12.75 -5.24 -8.96
CA ASN A 244 11.51 -4.48 -8.71
C ASN A 244 10.41 -4.80 -9.73
N LEU A 245 10.74 -4.94 -11.02
CA LEU A 245 9.81 -5.46 -12.03
C LEU A 245 9.33 -6.86 -11.66
N GLY A 246 10.22 -7.75 -11.22
CA GLY A 246 9.85 -9.09 -10.76
C GLY A 246 8.81 -9.04 -9.63
N LYS A 247 9.02 -8.19 -8.63
CA LYS A 247 8.08 -7.96 -7.52
C LYS A 247 6.75 -7.40 -8.01
N LEU A 248 6.77 -6.41 -8.90
CA LEU A 248 5.57 -5.78 -9.44
C LEU A 248 4.74 -6.75 -10.28
N MET A 249 5.37 -7.52 -11.17
CA MET A 249 4.71 -8.57 -11.95
C MET A 249 4.08 -9.63 -11.05
N GLN A 250 4.73 -9.99 -9.93
CA GLN A 250 4.14 -10.89 -8.94
C GLN A 250 2.86 -10.30 -8.31
N GLN A 251 2.84 -9.01 -7.98
CA GLN A 251 1.65 -8.33 -7.44
C GLN A 251 0.50 -8.32 -8.46
N LEU A 252 0.82 -8.14 -9.75
CA LEU A 252 -0.11 -8.21 -10.87
C LEU A 252 -0.50 -9.65 -11.27
N ARG A 253 -0.02 -10.67 -10.55
CA ARG A 253 -0.22 -12.11 -10.84
C ARG A 253 0.34 -12.58 -12.19
N ARG A 254 1.26 -11.80 -12.79
CA ARG A 254 2.01 -12.14 -14.00
C ARG A 254 3.24 -12.97 -13.62
N TYR A 255 3.01 -14.20 -13.13
CA TYR A 255 4.03 -15.01 -12.46
C TYR A 255 5.19 -15.42 -13.36
N GLU A 256 4.94 -15.68 -14.65
CA GLU A 256 5.99 -16.05 -15.60
C GLU A 256 6.97 -14.90 -15.87
N GLU A 257 6.45 -13.70 -16.07
CA GLU A 257 7.26 -12.49 -16.25
C GLU A 257 8.01 -12.14 -14.97
N SER A 258 7.35 -12.31 -13.81
CA SER A 258 7.98 -12.17 -12.50
C SER A 258 9.21 -13.08 -12.37
N ARG A 259 9.05 -14.37 -12.71
CA ARG A 259 10.12 -15.37 -12.69
C ARG A 259 11.27 -14.99 -13.63
N LYS A 260 10.97 -14.55 -14.85
CA LYS A 260 11.96 -14.09 -15.83
C LYS A 260 12.78 -12.92 -15.27
N HIS A 261 12.12 -11.93 -14.69
CA HIS A 261 12.79 -10.76 -14.14
C HIS A 261 13.63 -11.07 -12.90
N PHE A 262 13.17 -11.92 -11.98
CA PHE A 262 14.03 -12.34 -10.87
C PHE A 262 15.26 -13.13 -11.33
N LYS A 263 15.11 -14.02 -12.30
CA LYS A 263 16.25 -14.72 -12.91
C LYS A 263 17.22 -13.74 -13.58
N GLN A 264 16.70 -12.76 -14.31
CA GLN A 264 17.55 -11.73 -14.92
C GLN A 264 18.28 -10.90 -13.86
N ALA A 265 17.62 -10.52 -12.76
CA ALA A 265 18.29 -9.83 -11.66
C ALA A 265 19.46 -10.63 -11.08
N LEU A 266 19.31 -11.96 -10.97
CA LEU A 266 20.36 -12.87 -10.50
C LEU A 266 21.45 -13.13 -11.55
N LEU A 267 21.13 -13.07 -12.84
CA LEU A 267 22.16 -13.09 -13.90
C LEU A 267 23.02 -11.83 -13.85
N CYS A 268 22.39 -10.66 -13.64
CA CYS A 268 23.09 -9.38 -13.50
C CYS A 268 23.90 -9.30 -12.19
N LYS A 269 23.37 -9.88 -11.10
CA LYS A 269 24.03 -9.91 -9.79
C LYS A 269 23.75 -11.23 -9.06
N PRO A 270 24.63 -12.24 -9.21
CA PRO A 270 24.41 -13.59 -8.65
C PRO A 270 24.30 -13.63 -7.12
N ASP A 271 24.98 -12.73 -6.43
CA ASP A 271 24.98 -12.59 -4.96
C ASP A 271 23.89 -11.64 -4.46
N TYR A 272 22.81 -11.41 -5.23
CA TYR A 272 21.74 -10.51 -4.80
C TYR A 272 20.73 -11.21 -3.88
N THR A 273 21.00 -11.17 -2.57
CA THR A 273 20.18 -11.75 -1.49
C THR A 273 18.67 -11.51 -1.66
N ILE A 274 18.28 -10.27 -1.97
CA ILE A 274 16.87 -9.87 -2.08
C ILE A 274 16.19 -10.61 -3.25
N ALA A 275 16.85 -10.75 -4.39
CA ALA A 275 16.29 -11.42 -5.56
C ALA A 275 16.15 -12.94 -5.33
N HIS A 276 17.12 -13.58 -4.67
CA HIS A 276 17.00 -15.00 -4.26
C HIS A 276 15.78 -15.23 -3.37
N ASN A 277 15.62 -14.42 -2.31
CA ASN A 277 14.45 -14.54 -1.43
C ASN A 277 13.13 -14.25 -2.17
N ASN A 278 13.10 -13.24 -3.05
CA ASN A 278 11.89 -12.90 -3.80
C ASN A 278 11.50 -14.00 -4.80
N LEU A 279 12.48 -14.58 -5.50
CA LEU A 279 12.25 -15.76 -6.34
C LEU A 279 11.74 -16.94 -5.52
N GLY A 280 12.33 -17.20 -4.36
CA GLY A 280 11.87 -18.25 -3.46
C GLY A 280 10.41 -18.03 -2.99
N ILE A 281 10.02 -16.79 -2.69
CA ILE A 281 8.63 -16.44 -2.34
C ILE A 281 7.68 -16.71 -3.52
N LEU A 282 8.08 -16.34 -4.75
CA LEU A 282 7.30 -16.61 -5.95
C LEU A 282 7.09 -18.12 -6.14
N LEU A 283 8.15 -18.92 -6.03
CA LEU A 283 8.12 -20.38 -6.17
C LEU A 283 7.22 -21.02 -5.11
N GLN A 284 7.22 -20.54 -3.87
CA GLN A 284 6.27 -21.00 -2.84
C GLN A 284 4.82 -20.74 -3.23
N LYS A 285 4.52 -19.59 -3.85
CA LYS A 285 3.17 -19.27 -4.34
C LYS A 285 2.74 -20.21 -5.47
N LEU A 286 3.68 -20.66 -6.29
CA LEU A 286 3.45 -21.64 -7.37
C LEU A 286 3.41 -23.10 -6.86
N GLY A 287 3.76 -23.34 -5.59
CA GLY A 287 3.80 -24.69 -4.99
C GLY A 287 5.12 -25.43 -5.22
N GLU A 288 6.10 -24.79 -5.85
CA GLU A 288 7.45 -25.29 -6.13
C GLU A 288 8.35 -25.16 -4.88
N TYR A 289 8.01 -25.90 -3.82
CA TYR A 289 8.62 -25.73 -2.50
C TYR A 289 10.10 -26.17 -2.45
N THR A 290 10.51 -27.13 -3.28
CA THR A 290 11.89 -27.65 -3.27
C THR A 290 12.85 -26.59 -3.81
N GLU A 291 12.51 -26.00 -4.94
CA GLU A 291 13.24 -24.92 -5.60
C GLU A 291 13.22 -23.65 -4.75
N ALA A 292 12.09 -23.36 -4.08
CA ALA A 292 12.01 -22.26 -3.14
C ALA A 292 12.99 -22.41 -1.96
N ILE A 293 13.13 -23.63 -1.40
CA ILE A 293 14.08 -23.90 -0.32
C ILE A 293 15.51 -23.64 -0.78
N VAL A 294 15.87 -24.03 -2.02
CA VAL A 294 17.19 -23.74 -2.59
C VAL A 294 17.43 -22.23 -2.66
N CYS A 295 16.49 -21.46 -3.20
CA CYS A 295 16.61 -20.00 -3.31
C CYS A 295 16.76 -19.34 -1.92
N HIS A 296 15.98 -19.76 -0.93
CA HIS A 296 16.08 -19.19 0.41
C HIS A 296 17.37 -19.56 1.13
N ARG A 297 17.88 -20.78 0.94
CA ARG A 297 19.19 -21.20 1.46
C ARG A 297 20.31 -20.40 0.82
N GLU A 298 20.22 -20.10 -0.47
CA GLU A 298 21.19 -19.25 -1.15
C GLU A 298 21.16 -17.81 -0.63
N ALA A 299 19.97 -17.23 -0.43
CA ALA A 299 19.84 -15.92 0.23
C ALA A 299 20.49 -15.91 1.63
N ILE A 300 20.31 -16.97 2.43
CA ILE A 300 20.91 -17.12 3.75
C ILE A 300 22.43 -17.35 3.67
N ARG A 301 22.91 -18.08 2.65
CA ARG A 301 24.35 -18.30 2.44
C ARG A 301 25.06 -16.98 2.16
N ILE A 302 24.44 -16.12 1.36
CA ILE A 302 24.97 -14.80 1.01
C ILE A 302 24.86 -13.82 2.19
N ASP A 303 23.69 -13.75 2.82
CA ASP A 303 23.44 -12.93 4.01
C ASP A 303 22.81 -13.76 5.13
N PRO A 304 23.63 -14.30 6.06
CA PRO A 304 23.16 -15.09 7.19
C PRO A 304 22.28 -14.32 8.17
N ASN A 305 22.26 -12.98 8.11
CA ASN A 305 21.43 -12.14 8.97
C ASN A 305 20.17 -11.64 8.25
N TYR A 306 19.82 -12.20 7.09
CA TYR A 306 18.60 -11.83 6.39
C TYR A 306 17.37 -12.52 6.99
N ALA A 307 16.79 -11.90 8.03
CA ALA A 307 15.64 -12.45 8.77
C ALA A 307 14.44 -12.85 7.89
N ASN A 308 14.20 -12.12 6.79
CA ASN A 308 13.13 -12.42 5.84
C ASN A 308 13.32 -13.79 5.18
N ALA A 309 14.53 -14.12 4.73
CA ALA A 309 14.83 -15.42 4.12
C ALA A 309 14.69 -16.58 5.11
N HIS A 310 15.10 -16.40 6.37
CA HIS A 310 14.86 -17.41 7.40
C HIS A 310 13.37 -17.68 7.64
N ASN A 311 12.54 -16.63 7.73
CA ASN A 311 11.09 -16.81 7.85
C ASN A 311 10.48 -17.46 6.59
N SER A 312 10.91 -17.05 5.39
CA SER A 312 10.42 -17.63 4.13
C SER A 312 10.83 -19.11 3.95
N LEU A 313 12.07 -19.45 4.31
CA LEU A 313 12.57 -20.82 4.35
C LEU A 313 11.75 -21.66 5.33
N ALA A 314 11.52 -21.17 6.54
CA ALA A 314 10.71 -21.86 7.54
C ALA A 314 9.27 -22.14 7.04
N ASN A 315 8.67 -21.18 6.32
CA ASN A 315 7.38 -21.37 5.67
C ASN A 315 7.43 -22.51 4.62
N ALA A 316 8.46 -22.56 3.78
CA ALA A 316 8.62 -23.59 2.75
C ALA A 316 8.85 -24.99 3.37
N LEU A 317 9.74 -25.09 4.37
CA LEU A 317 10.01 -26.31 5.13
C LEU A 317 8.74 -26.83 5.84
N GLY A 318 7.95 -25.92 6.42
CA GLY A 318 6.68 -26.27 7.05
C GLY A 318 5.67 -26.88 6.07
N LYS A 319 5.63 -26.40 4.82
CA LYS A 319 4.80 -26.99 3.75
C LYS A 319 5.30 -28.37 3.31
N ARG A 320 6.60 -28.60 3.38
CA ARG A 320 7.25 -29.91 3.21
C ARG A 320 7.18 -30.83 4.44
N ARG A 321 6.45 -30.44 5.49
CA ARG A 321 6.32 -31.15 6.78
C ARG A 321 7.63 -31.27 7.58
N GLN A 322 8.67 -30.52 7.23
CA GLN A 322 9.94 -30.44 7.95
C GLN A 322 9.84 -29.46 9.13
N THR A 323 8.93 -29.79 10.05
CA THR A 323 8.45 -28.88 11.10
C THR A 323 9.54 -28.47 12.10
N ALA A 324 10.42 -29.39 12.48
CA ALA A 324 11.50 -29.12 13.43
C ALA A 324 12.52 -28.10 12.88
N GLU A 325 12.91 -28.24 11.61
CA GLU A 325 13.82 -27.31 10.94
C GLU A 325 13.15 -25.94 10.73
N ALA A 326 11.86 -25.93 10.36
CA ALA A 326 11.09 -24.69 10.26
C ALA A 326 11.09 -23.88 11.56
N ILE A 327 10.86 -24.53 12.72
CA ILE A 327 10.89 -23.85 14.03
C ILE A 327 12.27 -23.24 14.32
N LYS A 328 13.36 -23.95 13.99
CA LYS A 328 14.72 -23.41 14.16
C LYS A 328 14.90 -22.12 13.36
N HIS A 329 14.47 -22.09 12.11
CA HIS A 329 14.60 -20.90 11.26
C HIS A 329 13.67 -19.76 11.67
N TYR A 330 12.43 -20.03 12.13
CA TYR A 330 11.61 -18.97 12.72
C TYR A 330 12.28 -18.34 13.95
N ARG A 331 12.80 -19.16 14.86
CA ARG A 331 13.52 -18.67 16.05
C ARG A 331 14.76 -17.88 15.67
N TYR A 332 15.47 -18.30 14.63
CA TYR A 332 16.62 -17.55 14.11
C TYR A 332 16.22 -16.20 13.53
N ALA A 333 15.14 -16.14 12.73
CA ALA A 333 14.58 -14.89 12.22
C ALA A 333 14.22 -13.93 13.36
N LEU A 334 13.62 -14.44 14.44
CA LEU A 334 13.27 -13.68 15.63
C LEU A 334 14.50 -13.27 16.47
N ARG A 335 15.58 -14.04 16.43
CA ARG A 335 16.85 -13.64 17.07
C ARG A 335 17.46 -12.43 16.36
N ILE A 336 17.41 -12.41 15.04
CA ILE A 336 17.90 -11.27 14.24
C ILE A 336 16.98 -10.06 14.40
N ARG A 337 15.66 -10.27 14.29
CA ARG A 337 14.64 -9.23 14.36
C ARG A 337 13.57 -9.61 15.39
N PRO A 338 13.74 -9.23 16.66
CA PRO A 338 12.81 -9.59 17.74
C PRO A 338 11.37 -9.16 17.47
N ASP A 339 11.15 -7.99 16.87
CA ASP A 339 9.79 -7.48 16.60
C ASP A 339 9.19 -7.96 15.26
N PHE A 340 9.70 -9.06 14.69
CA PHE A 340 9.23 -9.56 13.40
C PHE A 340 7.87 -10.27 13.54
N ALA A 341 6.78 -9.48 13.51
CA ALA A 341 5.40 -9.93 13.71
C ALA A 341 5.02 -11.16 12.86
N ALA A 342 5.38 -11.17 11.56
CA ALA A 342 5.07 -12.30 10.69
C ALA A 342 5.76 -13.60 11.13
N ALA A 343 7.01 -13.55 11.58
CA ALA A 343 7.73 -14.72 12.08
C ALA A 343 7.13 -15.21 13.40
N HIS A 344 6.71 -14.31 14.29
CA HIS A 344 5.98 -14.67 15.51
C HIS A 344 4.68 -15.41 15.22
N THR A 345 3.84 -14.88 14.31
CA THR A 345 2.57 -15.52 13.93
C THR A 345 2.80 -16.88 13.27
N ASN A 346 3.77 -16.99 12.36
CA ASN A 346 4.08 -18.25 11.67
C ASN A 346 4.64 -19.32 12.62
N LEU A 347 5.50 -18.92 13.56
CA LEU A 347 6.02 -19.79 14.61
C LEU A 347 4.89 -20.26 15.53
N ALA A 348 4.04 -19.35 16.00
CA ALA A 348 2.91 -19.69 16.87
C ALA A 348 1.97 -20.69 16.21
N ASN A 349 1.60 -20.49 14.94
CA ASN A 349 0.79 -21.45 14.18
C ASN A 349 1.44 -22.83 14.08
N THR A 350 2.77 -22.86 13.99
CA THR A 350 3.52 -24.12 13.95
C THR A 350 3.58 -24.80 15.32
N LEU A 351 3.73 -24.02 16.39
CA LEU A 351 3.70 -24.51 17.78
C LEU A 351 2.32 -25.02 18.20
N LEU A 352 1.23 -24.36 17.76
CA LEU A 352 -0.14 -24.84 18.01
C LEU A 352 -0.37 -26.23 17.42
N ARG A 353 0.12 -26.48 16.19
CA ARG A 353 0.07 -27.80 15.56
C ARG A 353 0.89 -28.86 16.30
N GLN A 354 1.90 -28.45 17.07
CA GLN A 354 2.67 -29.34 17.96
C GLN A 354 2.06 -29.45 19.37
N GLY A 355 0.93 -28.82 19.65
CA GLY A 355 0.33 -28.80 20.99
C GLY A 355 1.02 -27.87 21.99
N LYS A 356 2.04 -27.10 21.58
CA LYS A 356 2.80 -26.16 22.43
C LYS A 356 2.05 -24.83 22.60
N ARG A 357 0.87 -24.92 23.22
CA ARG A 357 -0.12 -23.83 23.33
C ARG A 357 0.41 -22.60 24.08
N GLY A 358 1.07 -22.80 25.22
CA GLY A 358 1.61 -21.71 26.03
C GLY A 358 2.68 -20.89 25.31
N GLU A 359 3.61 -21.55 24.59
CA GLU A 359 4.61 -20.84 23.76
C GLU A 359 3.94 -20.08 22.60
N ALA A 360 2.94 -20.69 21.95
CA ALA A 360 2.23 -20.03 20.86
C ALA A 360 1.52 -18.74 21.30
N ILE A 361 0.86 -18.75 22.47
CA ILE A 361 0.20 -17.57 23.05
C ILE A 361 1.22 -16.45 23.27
N LYS A 362 2.41 -16.75 23.82
CA LYS A 362 3.48 -15.76 24.03
C LYS A 362 3.88 -15.09 22.72
N HIS A 363 4.08 -15.86 21.65
CA HIS A 363 4.45 -15.31 20.35
C HIS A 363 3.32 -14.51 19.70
N LEU A 364 2.06 -14.94 19.80
CA LEU A 364 0.92 -14.20 19.27
C LEU A 364 0.70 -12.86 19.98
N ARG A 365 0.87 -12.82 21.31
CA ARG A 365 0.89 -11.56 22.07
C ARG A 365 2.02 -10.64 21.60
N HIS A 366 3.19 -11.19 21.31
CA HIS A 366 4.31 -10.41 20.78
C HIS A 366 4.01 -9.82 19.39
N ALA A 367 3.42 -10.60 18.48
CA ALA A 367 3.01 -10.13 17.16
C ALA A 367 2.00 -8.97 17.27
N LEU A 368 1.04 -9.06 18.19
CA LEU A 368 0.05 -8.02 18.43
C LEU A 368 0.62 -6.75 19.07
N ARG A 369 1.77 -6.79 19.75
CA ARG A 369 2.46 -5.58 20.20
C ARG A 369 3.02 -4.77 19.03
N ALA A 370 3.48 -5.45 17.98
CA ALA A 370 4.00 -4.81 16.78
C ALA A 370 2.88 -4.30 15.86
N ASN A 371 1.73 -4.98 15.82
CA ASN A 371 0.54 -4.52 15.11
C ASN A 371 -0.72 -4.86 15.90
N THR A 372 -1.22 -3.89 16.67
CA THR A 372 -2.41 -4.04 17.52
C THR A 372 -3.71 -4.17 16.74
N ASN A 373 -3.71 -3.86 15.44
CA ASN A 373 -4.89 -3.87 14.58
C ASN A 373 -4.87 -5.04 13.58
N ASP A 374 -4.04 -6.07 13.81
CA ASP A 374 -4.05 -7.29 13.00
C ASP A 374 -5.22 -8.20 13.43
N SER A 375 -6.33 -8.11 12.68
CA SER A 375 -7.52 -8.96 12.86
C SER A 375 -7.17 -10.45 12.84
N MET A 376 -6.27 -10.90 11.94
CA MET A 376 -5.91 -12.31 11.83
C MET A 376 -5.10 -12.77 13.05
N ALA A 377 -4.15 -11.96 13.53
CA ALA A 377 -3.39 -12.28 14.74
C ALA A 377 -4.30 -12.39 15.97
N HIS A 378 -5.32 -11.53 16.09
CA HIS A 378 -6.35 -11.64 17.12
C HIS A 378 -7.12 -12.96 17.04
N VAL A 379 -7.57 -13.37 15.85
CA VAL A 379 -8.22 -14.69 15.67
C VAL A 379 -7.30 -15.84 16.06
N ARG A 380 -6.02 -15.80 15.66
CA ARG A 380 -5.05 -16.85 16.02
C ARG A 380 -4.83 -16.91 17.53
N LEU A 381 -4.75 -15.77 18.21
CA LEU A 381 -4.63 -15.71 19.66
C LEU A 381 -5.89 -16.23 20.35
N ALA A 382 -7.07 -15.87 19.87
CA ALA A 382 -8.34 -16.35 20.40
C ALA A 382 -8.45 -17.88 20.31
N VAL A 383 -8.12 -18.45 19.15
CA VAL A 383 -8.06 -19.91 18.96
C VAL A 383 -7.07 -20.55 19.93
N ALA A 384 -5.86 -19.98 20.07
CA ALA A 384 -4.84 -20.50 20.97
C ALA A 384 -5.30 -20.49 22.45
N LEU A 385 -5.95 -19.40 22.88
CA LEU A 385 -6.49 -19.23 24.22
C LEU A 385 -7.64 -20.19 24.49
N GLY A 386 -8.56 -20.37 23.54
CA GLY A 386 -9.66 -21.33 23.63
C GLY A 386 -9.15 -22.76 23.84
N ILE A 387 -8.18 -23.19 23.03
CA ILE A 387 -7.55 -24.51 23.15
C ILE A 387 -6.75 -24.64 24.48
N HIS A 388 -6.23 -23.53 25.01
CA HIS A 388 -5.55 -23.49 26.30
C HIS A 388 -6.53 -23.49 27.50
N GLY A 389 -7.84 -23.32 27.27
CA GLY A 389 -8.88 -23.30 28.30
C GLY A 389 -9.23 -21.89 28.82
N ASN A 390 -8.70 -20.83 28.20
CA ASN A 390 -9.01 -19.44 28.57
C ASN A 390 -10.05 -18.84 27.60
N ALA A 391 -11.27 -19.37 27.67
CA ALA A 391 -12.39 -18.89 26.88
C ALA A 391 -12.77 -17.40 27.12
N PRO A 392 -12.73 -16.86 28.36
CA PRO A 392 -13.02 -15.44 28.58
C PRO A 392 -12.09 -14.49 27.81
N GLU A 393 -10.79 -14.78 27.77
CA GLU A 393 -9.84 -13.95 27.00
C GLU A 393 -9.96 -14.21 25.49
N ALA A 394 -10.26 -15.45 25.07
CA ALA A 394 -10.51 -15.78 23.67
C ALA A 394 -11.67 -14.94 23.09
N VAL A 395 -12.78 -14.83 23.82
CA VAL A 395 -13.93 -14.00 23.45
C VAL A 395 -13.53 -12.55 23.19
N LYS A 396 -12.76 -11.93 24.09
CA LYS A 396 -12.28 -10.53 23.90
C LYS A 396 -11.50 -10.35 22.60
N HIS A 397 -10.67 -11.33 22.24
CA HIS A 397 -9.90 -11.29 21.00
C HIS A 397 -10.74 -11.58 19.76
N TYR A 398 -11.75 -12.43 19.84
CA TYR A 398 -12.72 -12.60 18.74
C TYR A 398 -13.53 -11.32 18.53
N ASP A 399 -14.02 -10.67 19.59
CA ASP A 399 -14.72 -9.39 19.50
C ASP A 399 -13.83 -8.35 18.83
N LYS A 400 -12.57 -8.21 19.28
CA LYS A 400 -11.62 -7.28 18.66
C LYS A 400 -11.34 -7.61 17.19
N ALA A 401 -11.22 -8.89 16.83
CA ALA A 401 -11.02 -9.31 15.46
C ALA A 401 -12.21 -8.93 14.56
N LEU A 402 -13.43 -9.02 15.08
CA LEU A 402 -14.67 -8.68 14.38
C LEU A 402 -14.94 -7.18 14.31
N GLU A 403 -14.48 -6.38 15.29
CA GLU A 403 -14.41 -4.92 15.16
C GLU A 403 -13.54 -4.51 13.96
N LEU A 404 -12.37 -5.16 13.82
CA LEU A 404 -11.41 -4.87 12.75
C LEU A 404 -11.83 -5.45 11.39
N ASN A 405 -12.48 -6.61 11.38
CA ASN A 405 -13.00 -7.25 10.18
C ASN A 405 -14.35 -7.94 10.49
N PRO A 406 -15.48 -7.23 10.28
CA PRO A 406 -16.80 -7.75 10.61
C PRO A 406 -17.22 -9.00 9.83
N ASN A 407 -16.54 -9.33 8.73
CA ASN A 407 -16.87 -10.44 7.83
C ASN A 407 -15.89 -11.61 7.92
N HIS A 408 -15.07 -11.67 8.98
CA HIS A 408 -14.14 -12.78 9.19
C HIS A 408 -14.90 -14.06 9.58
N GLN A 409 -15.10 -14.97 8.61
CA GLN A 409 -15.94 -16.17 8.79
C GLN A 409 -15.53 -17.06 9.96
N GLN A 410 -14.23 -17.34 10.13
CA GLN A 410 -13.75 -18.17 11.24
C GLN A 410 -14.06 -17.54 12.61
N ALA A 411 -13.79 -16.24 12.79
CA ALA A 411 -14.07 -15.53 14.03
C ALA A 411 -15.58 -15.51 14.35
N LEU A 412 -16.42 -15.29 13.34
CA LEU A 412 -17.89 -15.34 13.50
C LEU A 412 -18.33 -16.72 13.98
N ASN A 413 -17.86 -17.79 13.34
CA ASN A 413 -18.22 -19.16 13.70
C ASN A 413 -17.72 -19.54 15.11
N ASP A 414 -16.45 -19.28 15.41
CA ASP A 414 -15.84 -19.72 16.67
C ASP A 414 -16.42 -18.94 17.86
N LEU A 415 -16.66 -17.63 17.72
CA LEU A 415 -17.32 -16.85 18.75
C LEU A 415 -18.79 -17.27 18.92
N ALA A 416 -19.52 -17.48 17.82
CA ALA A 416 -20.90 -17.97 17.88
C ALA A 416 -21.00 -19.32 18.61
N ARG A 417 -20.03 -20.22 18.38
CA ARG A 417 -19.95 -21.50 19.07
C ARG A 417 -19.79 -21.29 20.57
N ILE A 418 -18.81 -20.49 21.00
CA ILE A 418 -18.59 -20.19 22.42
C ILE A 418 -19.88 -19.61 23.04
N ARG A 419 -20.51 -18.63 22.38
CA ARG A 419 -21.74 -18.01 22.88
C ARG A 419 -22.95 -18.97 22.94
N ALA A 420 -22.98 -20.03 22.14
CA ALA A 420 -24.07 -21.00 22.13
C ALA A 420 -23.84 -22.18 23.10
N THR A 421 -22.62 -22.70 23.20
CA THR A 421 -22.38 -24.03 23.77
C THR A 421 -21.47 -24.05 24.99
N HIS A 422 -20.84 -22.93 25.37
CA HIS A 422 -19.86 -22.94 26.46
C HIS A 422 -20.51 -23.35 27.80
N PRO A 423 -19.85 -24.17 28.65
CA PRO A 423 -20.43 -24.65 29.91
C PRO A 423 -20.67 -23.52 30.93
N ASP A 424 -19.80 -22.50 30.97
CA ASP A 424 -20.01 -21.29 31.77
C ASP A 424 -21.10 -20.40 31.15
N GLU A 425 -22.17 -20.15 31.92
CA GLU A 425 -23.29 -19.30 31.54
C GLU A 425 -22.89 -17.86 31.26
N LYS A 426 -21.89 -17.33 31.97
CA LYS A 426 -21.41 -15.95 31.77
C LYS A 426 -20.82 -15.72 30.38
N LEU A 427 -20.39 -16.79 29.73
CA LEU A 427 -19.85 -16.75 28.38
C LEU A 427 -20.90 -17.06 27.32
N ARG A 428 -22.09 -17.54 27.70
CA ARG A 428 -23.19 -17.77 26.75
C ARG A 428 -23.97 -16.48 26.49
N ASP A 429 -24.43 -16.35 25.25
CA ASP A 429 -25.35 -15.31 24.80
C ASP A 429 -26.05 -15.84 23.54
N GLY A 430 -27.23 -16.43 23.70
CA GLY A 430 -27.97 -17.04 22.59
C GLY A 430 -28.35 -16.04 21.48
N LYS A 431 -28.64 -14.78 21.84
CA LYS A 431 -28.99 -13.73 20.86
C LYS A 431 -27.78 -13.38 20.02
N GLN A 432 -26.64 -13.14 20.67
CA GLN A 432 -25.39 -12.86 19.98
C GLN A 432 -24.93 -14.07 19.15
N ALA A 433 -25.00 -15.28 19.69
CA ALA A 433 -24.66 -16.51 18.99
C ALA A 433 -25.44 -16.66 17.68
N LEU A 434 -26.76 -16.44 17.73
CA LEU A 434 -27.63 -16.58 16.56
C LEU A 434 -27.31 -15.52 15.49
N ALA A 435 -27.08 -14.27 15.89
CA ALA A 435 -26.71 -13.19 14.97
C ALA A 435 -25.39 -13.50 14.24
N LEU A 436 -24.35 -13.90 14.99
CA LEU A 436 -23.04 -14.23 14.45
C LEU A 436 -23.09 -15.47 13.54
N ALA A 437 -23.79 -16.53 13.97
CA ALA A 437 -23.92 -17.76 13.19
C ALA A 437 -24.69 -17.54 11.88
N LYS A 438 -25.81 -16.80 11.89
CA LYS A 438 -26.55 -16.43 10.67
C LYS A 438 -25.66 -15.67 9.70
N LYS A 439 -24.89 -14.70 10.18
CA LYS A 439 -23.94 -13.94 9.36
C LYS A 439 -22.87 -14.85 8.74
N CYS A 440 -22.30 -15.77 9.51
CA CYS A 440 -21.32 -16.74 9.02
C CYS A 440 -21.90 -17.67 7.94
N CYS A 441 -23.12 -18.19 8.15
CA CYS A 441 -23.82 -19.03 7.19
C CYS A 441 -24.15 -18.30 5.89
N ALA A 442 -24.57 -17.03 5.96
CA ALA A 442 -24.79 -16.20 4.79
C ALA A 442 -23.49 -16.00 3.97
N LEU A 443 -22.38 -15.67 4.63
CA LEU A 443 -21.08 -15.48 3.98
C LEU A 443 -20.52 -16.77 3.35
N SER A 444 -20.86 -17.92 3.91
CA SER A 444 -20.49 -19.25 3.39
C SER A 444 -21.52 -19.85 2.43
N GLN A 445 -22.57 -19.10 2.08
CA GLN A 445 -23.69 -19.55 1.25
C GLN A 445 -24.33 -20.86 1.75
N HIS A 446 -24.28 -21.12 3.05
CA HIS A 446 -24.81 -22.34 3.68
C HIS A 446 -24.17 -23.64 3.14
N ARG A 447 -22.90 -23.59 2.72
CA ARG A 447 -22.16 -24.74 2.17
C ARG A 447 -21.13 -25.35 3.12
N VAL A 448 -20.97 -24.80 4.32
CA VAL A 448 -19.97 -25.23 5.30
C VAL A 448 -20.66 -25.91 6.47
N SER A 449 -20.45 -27.23 6.63
CA SER A 449 -21.06 -28.04 7.70
C SER A 449 -20.83 -27.45 9.09
N ALA A 450 -19.58 -27.07 9.42
CA ALA A 450 -19.24 -26.52 10.73
C ALA A 450 -20.03 -25.24 11.07
N ALA A 451 -20.27 -24.36 10.09
CA ALA A 451 -21.04 -23.13 10.29
C ALA A 451 -22.52 -23.44 10.56
N LEU A 452 -23.09 -24.42 9.86
CA LEU A 452 -24.47 -24.85 10.05
C LEU A 452 -24.67 -25.58 11.37
N ASP A 453 -23.70 -26.39 11.80
CA ASP A 453 -23.70 -27.04 13.11
C ASP A 453 -23.65 -26.00 14.25
N THR A 454 -22.88 -24.92 14.07
CA THR A 454 -22.88 -23.79 15.01
C THR A 454 -24.22 -23.03 14.99
N LEU A 455 -24.82 -22.83 13.82
CA LEU A 455 -26.14 -22.20 13.69
C LEU A 455 -27.23 -23.02 14.38
N ALA A 456 -27.22 -24.34 14.24
CA ALA A 456 -28.14 -25.23 14.93
C ALA A 456 -27.98 -25.13 16.46
N ALA A 457 -26.74 -25.11 16.95
CA ALA A 457 -26.47 -24.91 18.37
C ALA A 457 -26.98 -23.55 18.88
N ALA A 458 -26.84 -22.48 18.10
CA ALA A 458 -27.35 -21.16 18.46
C ALA A 458 -28.89 -21.11 18.50
N PHE A 459 -29.58 -21.78 17.57
CA PHE A 459 -31.03 -21.92 17.63
C PHE A 459 -31.48 -22.68 18.88
N ALA A 460 -30.81 -23.80 19.20
CA ALA A 460 -31.09 -24.57 20.41
C ALA A 460 -30.88 -23.74 21.69
N GLU A 461 -29.85 -22.90 21.74
CA GLU A 461 -29.60 -22.00 22.89
C GLU A 461 -30.73 -20.98 23.10
N THR A 462 -31.38 -20.56 22.02
CA THR A 462 -32.54 -19.66 22.09
C THR A 462 -33.89 -20.37 22.26
N GLY A 463 -33.89 -21.70 22.44
CA GLY A 463 -35.11 -22.51 22.58
C GLY A 463 -35.84 -22.83 21.26
N GLN A 464 -35.29 -22.44 20.12
CA GLN A 464 -35.88 -22.69 18.79
C GLN A 464 -35.46 -24.07 18.26
N PHE A 465 -35.98 -25.14 18.87
CA PHE A 465 -35.51 -26.51 18.59
C PHE A 465 -35.89 -27.05 17.21
N ASP A 466 -37.00 -26.61 16.61
CA ASP A 466 -37.38 -27.03 15.26
C ASP A 466 -36.37 -26.55 14.20
N ASP A 467 -35.95 -25.28 14.31
CA ASP A 467 -34.89 -24.72 13.47
C ASP A 467 -33.54 -25.38 13.77
N ALA A 468 -33.24 -25.66 15.06
CA ALA A 468 -32.02 -26.37 15.43
C ALA A 468 -31.95 -27.75 14.76
N VAL A 469 -33.03 -28.53 14.77
CA VAL A 469 -33.13 -29.85 14.10
C VAL A 469 -32.98 -29.71 12.59
N LYS A 470 -33.67 -28.75 11.97
CA LYS A 470 -33.59 -28.47 10.53
C LYS A 470 -32.15 -28.18 10.09
N TRP A 471 -31.48 -27.26 10.76
CA TRP A 471 -30.12 -26.87 10.40
C TRP A 471 -29.08 -27.92 10.77
N GLN A 472 -29.30 -28.70 11.84
CA GLN A 472 -28.42 -29.80 12.20
C GLN A 472 -28.48 -30.93 11.17
N ASN A 473 -29.66 -31.28 10.65
CA ASN A 473 -29.79 -32.25 9.55
C ASN A 473 -29.00 -31.79 8.33
N ARG A 474 -29.13 -30.51 7.95
CA ARG A 474 -28.39 -29.92 6.83
C ARG A 474 -26.88 -29.92 7.08
N ALA A 475 -26.44 -29.71 8.32
CA ALA A 475 -25.03 -29.79 8.68
C ALA A 475 -24.47 -31.21 8.49
N ILE A 476 -25.24 -32.24 8.88
CA ILE A 476 -24.89 -33.66 8.76
C ILE A 476 -24.78 -34.08 7.29
N GLU A 477 -25.67 -33.62 6.42
CA GLU A 477 -25.60 -33.88 4.97
C GLU A 477 -24.28 -33.42 4.34
N LEU A 478 -23.71 -32.33 4.87
CA LEU A 478 -22.46 -31.74 4.40
C LEU A 478 -21.23 -32.19 5.23
N ALA A 479 -21.44 -33.00 6.27
CA ALA A 479 -20.41 -33.37 7.22
C ALA A 479 -19.43 -34.39 6.64
N ARG A 480 -18.16 -34.29 7.05
CA ARG A 480 -17.20 -35.36 6.78
C ARG A 480 -17.44 -36.54 7.73
N ARG A 481 -17.01 -37.74 7.34
CA ARG A 481 -17.21 -38.98 8.13
C ARG A 481 -16.80 -38.84 9.61
N HIS A 482 -15.72 -38.12 9.91
CA HIS A 482 -15.22 -37.95 11.28
C HIS A 482 -16.02 -36.92 12.11
N GLU A 483 -16.80 -36.04 11.49
CA GLU A 483 -17.62 -35.03 12.18
C GLU A 483 -19.04 -35.54 12.46
N MET A 484 -19.49 -36.50 11.65
CA MET A 484 -20.88 -36.97 11.60
C MET A 484 -21.37 -37.53 12.94
N ALA A 485 -20.58 -38.34 13.64
CA ALA A 485 -21.00 -38.95 14.91
C ALA A 485 -21.34 -37.90 15.97
N ALA A 486 -20.51 -36.86 16.12
CA ALA A 486 -20.74 -35.79 17.08
C ALA A 486 -21.96 -34.94 16.71
N GLN A 487 -22.18 -34.71 15.41
CA GLN A 487 -23.34 -33.97 14.91
C GLN A 487 -24.66 -34.74 15.09
N VAL A 488 -24.65 -36.06 14.86
CA VAL A 488 -25.81 -36.93 15.10
C VAL A 488 -26.16 -36.97 16.59
N ALA A 489 -25.16 -37.02 17.48
CA ALA A 489 -25.40 -36.95 18.93
C ALA A 489 -26.09 -35.62 19.32
N ARG A 490 -25.63 -34.49 18.77
CA ARG A 490 -26.26 -33.18 18.98
C ARG A 490 -27.69 -33.12 18.43
N LEU A 491 -27.94 -33.71 17.26
CA LEU A 491 -29.29 -33.81 16.70
C LEU A 491 -30.28 -34.51 17.66
N GLN A 492 -29.84 -35.58 18.33
CA GLN A 492 -30.69 -36.28 19.30
C GLN A 492 -31.00 -35.44 20.53
N LEU A 493 -30.06 -34.60 20.98
CA LEU A 493 -30.31 -33.65 22.07
C LEU A 493 -31.36 -32.61 21.65
N TYR A 494 -31.22 -32.04 20.45
CA TYR A 494 -32.15 -31.03 19.95
C TYR A 494 -33.56 -31.57 19.75
N LYS A 495 -33.71 -32.82 19.28
CA LYS A 495 -35.02 -33.51 19.21
C LYS A 495 -35.69 -33.71 20.57
N LYS A 496 -34.91 -33.75 21.65
CA LYS A 496 -35.40 -33.85 23.03
C LYS A 496 -35.61 -32.48 23.69
N GLY A 497 -35.42 -31.39 22.96
CA GLY A 497 -35.51 -30.03 23.52
C GLY A 497 -34.35 -29.68 24.46
N VAL A 498 -33.18 -30.33 24.31
CA VAL A 498 -32.01 -30.12 25.17
C VAL A 498 -30.92 -29.40 24.37
N PRO A 499 -30.44 -28.22 24.80
CA PRO A 499 -29.33 -27.54 24.14
C PRO A 499 -27.99 -28.25 24.44
N TYR A 500 -27.06 -28.19 23.49
CA TYR A 500 -25.75 -28.81 23.64
C TYR A 500 -24.80 -27.95 24.48
N ARG A 501 -23.98 -28.59 25.33
CA ARG A 501 -22.92 -27.96 26.12
C ARG A 501 -21.59 -28.66 25.88
N GLU A 502 -20.55 -27.88 25.56
CA GLU A 502 -19.20 -28.42 25.43
C GLU A 502 -18.67 -28.87 26.80
N GLY A 503 -18.08 -30.07 26.84
CA GLY A 503 -17.56 -30.68 28.07
C GLY A 503 -18.53 -31.53 28.88
N HIS A 504 -19.79 -31.69 28.46
CA HIS A 504 -20.73 -32.68 29.02
C HIS A 504 -20.64 -34.02 28.28
N SER A 505 -19.49 -34.67 28.40
CA SER A 505 -19.36 -36.12 28.24
C SER A 505 -18.61 -36.63 29.47
N LYS A 506 -19.36 -36.88 30.54
CA LYS A 506 -18.95 -37.81 31.58
C LYS A 506 -19.59 -39.15 31.26
#